data_AF-A0AAN1C6Z2-F1
#
_entry.id   AF-A0AAN1C6Z2-F1
#
_cell.length_a   1.000
_cell.length_b   1.000
_cell.length_c   1.000
_cell.angle_alpha   90.00
_cell.angle_beta   90.00
_cell.angle_gamma   90.00
#
_symmetry.space_group_name_H-M   'P 1'
#
loop_
_entity.id
_entity.type
_entity.pdbx_description
1 polymer ?
#
loop_
_entity_poly.entity_id
_entity_poly.type
_entity_poly.pdbx_seq_one_letter_code
_entity_poly.pdbx_strand_id
1 'polypeptide(L)'
;MRALRLALTDFLGTREVYQVVCRDNLVNIDYIVDPTTLEGAAENELTGADAAAFIAKLSALDFNAWRKPSAEKSPMLADTRWELTITDDGGQKDRYEGGQPLPENFETLLSLLKYAVTVPGGHFLPPTAWQMDYVRFGTIQLPKFDGPGRFLNRQLRYRRTYLIDALNNQVVLKTAYAEPLSDHDVVYHDPELVASLAKKVTDAVAGLGDLTAITVDPAQRPRAILVLTVKYPHGEPTQLQVNAETDLKMKKLWQTVTAAIQNFRRIGERRDLQEAYQLGPQLMHYIKVNFRQGSKDYLYKTDLPGLQEGDVVIVPVGNEGRTLHGEVVDAQVMPPIHFPVHPDKIKQVIGLADWDDEDDDWV
;
A
#
# COMPACT_ATOMS: atom_id res chain seq x y z
N MET A 1 30.22 -18.17 -3.58
CA MET A 1 30.37 -18.00 -2.11
C MET A 1 29.55 -19.08 -1.45
N ARG A 2 30.17 -19.91 -0.61
CA ARG A 2 29.57 -21.11 -0.03
C ARG A 2 29.05 -20.92 1.39
N ALA A 3 29.73 -20.13 2.21
CA ALA A 3 29.27 -19.84 3.57
C ALA A 3 29.76 -18.46 4.03
N LEU A 4 29.01 -17.84 4.93
CA LEU A 4 29.38 -16.61 5.59
C LEU A 4 29.07 -16.74 7.08
N ARG A 5 30.01 -16.33 7.93
CA ARG A 5 29.82 -16.28 9.38
C ARG A 5 30.20 -14.92 9.89
N LEU A 6 29.24 -14.17 10.42
CA LEU A 6 29.46 -12.90 11.11
C LEU A 6 29.25 -13.10 12.60
N ALA A 7 30.26 -12.81 13.41
CA ALA A 7 30.15 -12.76 14.86
C ALA A 7 30.34 -11.32 15.34
N LEU A 8 29.47 -10.85 16.23
CA LEU A 8 29.53 -9.57 16.91
C LEU A 8 29.68 -9.85 18.40
N THR A 9 30.70 -9.28 19.04
CA THR A 9 30.89 -9.34 20.49
C THR A 9 30.71 -7.95 21.05
N ASP A 10 29.73 -7.77 21.93
CA ASP A 10 29.52 -6.51 22.65
C ASP A 10 30.50 -6.36 23.82
N PHE A 11 30.45 -5.20 24.48
CA PHE A 11 31.28 -4.91 25.65
C PHE A 11 31.02 -5.84 26.85
N LEU A 12 29.80 -6.37 26.97
CA LEU A 12 29.38 -7.26 28.04
C LEU A 12 29.83 -8.72 27.79
N GLY A 13 30.43 -9.00 26.63
CA GLY A 13 30.85 -10.32 26.21
C GLY A 13 29.73 -11.13 25.57
N THR A 14 28.55 -10.54 25.34
CA THR A 14 27.48 -11.15 24.56
C THR A 14 27.94 -11.30 23.13
N ARG A 15 27.79 -12.50 22.58
CA ARG A 15 28.20 -12.84 21.23
C ARG A 15 26.98 -13.18 20.39
N GLU A 16 26.65 -12.30 19.45
CA GLU A 16 25.69 -12.59 18.38
C GLU A 16 26.43 -13.24 17.21
N VAL A 17 25.90 -14.32 16.67
CA VAL A 17 26.47 -15.04 15.53
C VAL A 17 25.41 -15.24 14.47
N TYR A 18 25.66 -14.74 13.27
CA TYR A 18 24.91 -15.04 12.06
C TYR A 18 25.73 -16.01 11.22
N GLN A 19 25.13 -17.14 10.85
CA GLN A 19 25.75 -18.16 10.02
C GLN A 19 24.89 -18.42 8.79
N VAL A 20 25.45 -18.20 7.61
CA VAL A 20 24.83 -18.42 6.31
C VAL A 20 25.54 -19.58 5.64
N VAL A 21 24.79 -20.57 5.16
CA VAL A 21 25.30 -21.65 4.33
C VAL A 21 24.54 -21.67 3.02
N CYS A 22 25.24 -21.39 1.92
CA CYS A 22 24.69 -21.41 0.57
C CYS A 22 24.93 -22.78 -0.08
N ARG A 23 23.87 -23.33 -0.67
CA ARG A 23 23.85 -24.55 -1.48
C ARG A 23 23.02 -24.26 -2.74
N ASP A 24 23.06 -25.13 -3.74
CA ASP A 24 22.36 -24.92 -5.02
C ASP A 24 20.87 -24.62 -4.78
N ASN A 25 20.45 -23.38 -5.07
CA ASN A 25 19.09 -22.83 -4.84
C ASN A 25 18.58 -22.88 -3.39
N LEU A 26 19.46 -23.00 -2.40
CA LEU A 26 19.11 -23.11 -0.99
C LEU A 26 20.06 -22.27 -0.13
N VAL A 27 19.52 -21.50 0.81
CA VAL A 27 20.34 -20.77 1.79
C VAL A 27 19.78 -21.02 3.18
N ASN A 28 20.60 -21.62 4.04
CA ASN A 28 20.29 -21.78 5.45
C ASN A 28 20.93 -20.64 6.23
N ILE A 29 20.16 -20.02 7.11
CA ILE A 29 20.61 -18.88 7.90
C ILE A 29 20.25 -19.10 9.36
N ASP A 30 21.27 -19.15 10.20
CA ASP A 30 21.15 -19.36 11.63
C ASP A 30 21.60 -18.09 12.36
N TYR A 31 20.86 -17.70 13.39
CA TYR A 31 21.21 -16.65 14.33
C TYR A 31 21.27 -17.22 15.74
N ILE A 32 22.34 -16.93 16.47
CA ILE A 32 22.60 -17.45 17.81
C ILE A 32 23.16 -16.34 18.72
N VAL A 33 22.67 -16.25 19.96
CA VAL A 33 23.19 -15.36 21.01
C VAL A 33 23.83 -16.16 22.15
N ASP A 34 25.04 -15.81 22.56
CA ASP A 34 25.79 -16.46 23.66
C ASP A 34 26.25 -15.42 24.71
N PRO A 35 25.95 -15.56 26.01
CA PRO A 35 25.13 -16.62 26.62
C PRO A 35 23.65 -16.47 26.26
N THR A 36 22.94 -17.60 26.15
CA THR A 36 21.52 -17.72 25.73
C THR A 36 20.50 -17.15 26.75
N THR A 37 20.89 -16.17 27.57
CA THR A 37 20.08 -15.62 28.66
C THR A 37 18.88 -14.79 28.21
N LEU A 38 18.76 -14.50 26.92
CA LEU A 38 17.62 -13.87 26.27
C LEU A 38 17.22 -14.74 25.07
N GLU A 39 15.92 -14.88 24.79
CA GLU A 39 15.40 -15.48 23.56
C GLU A 39 16.29 -15.09 22.37
N GLY A 40 16.91 -16.04 21.68
CA GLY A 40 17.96 -15.65 20.75
C GLY A 40 18.56 -16.78 19.94
N ALA A 41 17.73 -17.70 19.47
CA ALA A 41 18.09 -18.54 18.35
C ALA A 41 16.97 -18.46 17.31
N ALA A 42 17.34 -18.18 16.07
CA ALA A 42 16.41 -18.18 14.95
C ALA A 42 17.07 -18.87 13.76
N GLU A 43 16.33 -19.72 13.09
CA GLU A 43 16.77 -20.46 11.92
C GLU A 43 15.79 -20.16 10.79
N ASN A 44 16.31 -19.93 9.59
CA ASN A 44 15.50 -19.75 8.40
C ASN A 44 16.13 -20.43 7.19
N GLU A 45 15.27 -20.85 6.26
CA GLU A 45 15.65 -21.50 5.02
C GLU A 45 15.03 -20.73 3.85
N LEU A 46 15.89 -20.18 2.99
CA LEU A 46 15.49 -19.53 1.74
C LEU A 46 15.69 -20.51 0.59
N THR A 47 14.72 -20.56 -0.33
CA THR A 47 14.76 -21.48 -1.48
C THR A 47 14.54 -20.73 -2.79
N GLY A 48 15.02 -21.32 -3.89
CA GLY A 48 14.74 -20.85 -5.25
C GLY A 48 15.10 -19.38 -5.48
N ALA A 49 14.11 -18.57 -5.86
CA ALA A 49 14.30 -17.15 -6.16
C ALA A 49 14.63 -16.30 -4.92
N ASP A 50 14.12 -16.68 -3.74
CA ASP A 50 14.45 -15.99 -2.48
C ASP A 50 15.93 -16.18 -2.14
N ALA A 51 16.42 -17.42 -2.27
CA ALA A 51 17.84 -17.75 -2.15
C ALA A 51 18.69 -16.97 -3.16
N ALA A 52 18.29 -16.96 -4.44
CA ALA A 52 19.01 -16.25 -5.49
C ALA A 52 19.05 -14.73 -5.23
N ALA A 53 17.94 -14.12 -4.81
CA ALA A 53 17.85 -12.70 -4.50
C ALA A 53 18.71 -12.32 -3.28
N PHE A 54 18.71 -13.16 -2.24
CA PHE A 54 19.58 -12.97 -1.08
C PHE A 54 21.06 -13.05 -1.47
N ILE A 55 21.46 -14.08 -2.23
CA ILE A 55 22.84 -14.24 -2.72
C ILE A 55 23.26 -13.05 -3.60
N ALA A 56 22.36 -12.56 -4.46
CA ALA A 56 22.64 -11.39 -5.30
C ALA A 56 22.91 -10.13 -4.48
N LYS A 57 22.08 -9.85 -3.45
CA LYS A 57 22.31 -8.71 -2.55
C LYS A 57 23.59 -8.86 -1.74
N LEU A 58 23.89 -10.08 -1.29
CA LEU A 58 25.11 -10.35 -0.52
C LEU A 58 26.36 -10.21 -1.40
N SER A 59 26.30 -10.66 -2.66
CA SER A 59 27.40 -10.56 -3.63
C SER A 59 27.64 -9.14 -4.13
N ALA A 60 26.66 -8.25 -3.98
CA ALA A 60 26.82 -6.82 -4.27
C ALA A 60 27.65 -6.08 -3.20
N LEU A 61 27.91 -6.70 -2.04
CA LEU A 61 28.78 -6.14 -1.01
C LEU A 61 30.25 -6.40 -1.37
N ASP A 62 31.04 -5.33 -1.49
CA ASP A 62 32.48 -5.42 -1.74
C ASP A 62 33.26 -5.69 -0.44
N PHE A 63 33.32 -6.96 -0.04
CA PHE A 63 34.10 -7.37 1.14
C PHE A 63 35.60 -7.16 0.99
N ASN A 64 36.14 -7.06 -0.23
CA ASN A 64 37.57 -6.82 -0.43
C ASN A 64 37.98 -5.43 0.05
N ALA A 65 37.07 -4.45 -0.01
CA ALA A 65 37.29 -3.13 0.53
C ALA A 65 37.54 -3.14 2.05
N TRP A 66 37.07 -4.17 2.76
CA TRP A 66 37.18 -4.28 4.22
C TRP A 66 38.57 -4.73 4.70
N ARG A 67 39.47 -5.11 3.77
CA ARG A 67 40.89 -5.37 4.08
C ARG A 67 41.69 -4.08 4.34
N LYS A 68 41.14 -2.92 3.97
CA LYS A 68 41.78 -1.62 4.17
C LYS A 68 41.24 -1.00 5.47
N PRO A 69 42.11 -0.52 6.39
CA PRO A 69 41.65 0.22 7.55
C PRO A 69 40.84 1.44 7.07
N SER A 70 39.59 1.58 7.52
CA SER A 70 38.82 2.81 7.34
C SER A 70 39.65 3.94 7.93
N ALA A 71 39.85 5.03 7.16
CA ALA A 71 40.48 6.24 7.67
C ALA A 71 39.78 6.67 8.97
N GLU A 72 40.59 6.93 10.00
CA GLU A 72 40.16 7.24 11.36
C GLU A 72 39.03 8.29 11.37
N LYS A 73 37.88 7.93 11.94
CA LYS A 73 36.98 8.90 12.56
C LYS A 73 36.95 8.63 14.05
N SER A 74 37.11 9.71 14.81
CA SER A 74 37.33 9.77 16.26
C SER A 74 36.38 8.90 17.10
N PRO A 75 36.83 8.42 18.27
CA PRO A 75 36.13 7.40 19.03
C PRO A 75 34.98 8.01 19.84
N MET A 76 33.80 7.40 19.78
CA MET A 76 32.82 7.45 20.85
C MET A 76 32.46 6.00 21.22
N LEU A 77 32.76 5.61 22.47
CA LEU A 77 32.36 4.43 23.27
C LEU A 77 31.59 3.28 22.55
N ALA A 78 31.91 1.98 22.66
CA ALA A 78 33.06 1.21 23.17
C ALA A 78 32.95 -0.24 22.66
N ASP A 79 34.07 -0.83 22.23
CA ASP A 79 34.40 -2.26 22.24
C ASP A 79 33.53 -3.31 21.49
N THR A 80 32.63 -2.93 20.59
CA THR A 80 32.03 -3.93 19.68
C THR A 80 33.10 -4.49 18.75
N ARG A 81 33.47 -5.76 18.94
CA ARG A 81 34.37 -6.49 18.05
C ARG A 81 33.56 -7.29 17.08
N TRP A 82 34.02 -7.36 15.84
CA TRP A 82 33.38 -8.18 14.82
C TRP A 82 34.40 -9.12 14.16
N GLU A 83 33.94 -10.30 13.81
CA GLU A 83 34.69 -11.32 13.08
C GLU A 83 33.79 -11.80 11.94
N LEU A 84 34.23 -11.59 10.70
CA LEU A 84 33.56 -12.08 9.49
C LEU A 84 34.46 -13.14 8.85
N THR A 85 33.90 -14.33 8.62
CA THR A 85 34.54 -15.39 7.83
C THR A 85 33.69 -15.67 6.60
N ILE A 86 34.28 -15.54 5.42
CA ILE A 86 33.65 -15.90 4.15
C ILE A 86 34.36 -17.15 3.62
N THR A 87 33.59 -18.18 3.30
CA THR A 87 34.07 -19.39 2.64
C THR A 87 33.62 -19.36 1.18
N ASP A 88 34.57 -19.43 0.26
CA ASP A 88 34.27 -19.50 -1.17
C ASP A 88 33.80 -20.90 -1.60
N ASP A 89 33.51 -21.07 -2.88
CA ASP A 89 33.01 -22.34 -3.42
C ASP A 89 34.11 -23.43 -3.47
N GLY A 90 35.38 -23.03 -3.51
CA GLY A 90 36.55 -23.90 -3.40
C GLY A 90 36.90 -24.31 -1.96
N GLY A 91 36.22 -23.73 -0.96
CA GLY A 91 36.48 -23.97 0.47
C GLY A 91 37.59 -23.09 1.08
N GLN A 92 38.15 -22.15 0.32
CA GLN A 92 39.07 -21.15 0.85
C GLN A 92 38.32 -20.21 1.78
N LYS A 93 38.94 -19.88 2.92
CA LYS A 93 38.37 -19.00 3.94
C LYS A 93 39.10 -17.67 3.95
N ASP A 94 38.37 -16.60 3.70
CA ASP A 94 38.80 -15.24 3.97
C ASP A 94 38.26 -14.79 5.33
N ARG A 95 39.16 -14.32 6.19
CA ARG A 95 38.82 -13.84 7.53
C ARG A 95 39.07 -12.33 7.61
N TYR A 96 38.10 -11.64 8.15
CA TYR A 96 38.10 -10.21 8.42
C TYR A 96 37.74 -10.01 9.89
N GLU A 97 38.43 -9.12 10.57
CA GLU A 97 38.14 -8.79 11.96
C GLU A 97 38.43 -7.31 12.20
N GLY A 98 37.70 -6.72 13.14
CA GLY A 98 37.86 -5.32 13.45
C GLY A 98 37.03 -4.88 14.65
N GLY A 99 37.15 -3.60 14.95
CA GLY A 99 36.30 -2.90 15.90
C GLY A 99 35.63 -1.71 15.22
N GLN A 100 35.45 -0.64 15.98
CA GLN A 100 35.01 0.65 15.45
C GLN A 100 36.20 1.44 14.87
N PRO A 101 36.01 2.25 13.82
CA PRO A 101 34.77 2.40 13.05
C PRO A 101 34.47 1.18 12.17
N LEU A 102 33.19 0.86 12.00
CA LEU A 102 32.75 -0.24 11.14
C LEU A 102 33.09 0.04 9.66
N PRO A 103 33.42 -1.00 8.86
CA PRO A 103 33.62 -0.85 7.42
C PRO A 103 32.40 -0.26 6.71
N GLU A 104 32.62 0.32 5.54
CA GLU A 104 31.55 0.78 4.66
C GLU A 104 30.59 -0.39 4.32
N ASN A 105 29.28 -0.12 4.33
CA ASN A 105 28.21 -1.09 4.12
C ASN A 105 28.08 -2.21 5.18
N PHE A 106 28.80 -2.14 6.32
CA PHE A 106 28.63 -3.11 7.40
C PHE A 106 27.20 -3.15 7.95
N GLU A 107 26.58 -1.99 8.18
CA GLU A 107 25.17 -1.91 8.60
C GLU A 107 24.20 -2.48 7.57
N THR A 108 24.56 -2.41 6.28
CA THR A 108 23.77 -3.03 5.21
C THR A 108 23.86 -4.55 5.29
N LEU A 109 25.05 -5.11 5.52
CA LEU A 109 25.22 -6.55 5.78
C LEU A 109 24.40 -6.98 7.01
N LEU A 110 24.53 -6.26 8.13
CA LEU A 110 23.85 -6.62 9.36
C LEU A 110 22.33 -6.57 9.20
N SER A 111 21.80 -5.53 8.55
CA SER A 111 20.38 -5.41 8.24
C SER A 111 19.90 -6.52 7.31
N LEU A 112 20.70 -6.88 6.31
CA LEU A 112 20.40 -7.98 5.38
C LEU A 112 20.32 -9.32 6.11
N LEU A 113 21.27 -9.63 7.00
CA LEU A 113 21.30 -10.88 7.77
C LEU A 113 20.15 -10.95 8.77
N LYS A 114 19.89 -9.86 9.51
CA LYS A 114 18.75 -9.75 10.43
C LYS A 114 17.42 -9.95 9.69
N TYR A 115 17.24 -9.25 8.57
CA TYR A 115 16.05 -9.43 7.74
C TYR A 115 15.91 -10.88 7.27
N ALA A 116 16.95 -11.46 6.68
CA ALA A 116 16.91 -12.81 6.12
C ALA A 116 16.66 -13.92 7.16
N VAL A 117 17.08 -13.73 8.42
CA VAL A 117 16.75 -14.64 9.54
C VAL A 117 15.31 -14.48 10.00
N THR A 118 14.72 -13.29 9.87
CA THR A 118 13.42 -12.96 10.48
C THR A 118 12.28 -12.84 9.46
N VAL A 119 12.51 -13.20 8.19
CA VAL A 119 11.50 -12.94 7.16
C VAL A 119 10.24 -13.76 7.42
N PRO A 120 9.06 -13.12 7.55
CA PRO A 120 7.81 -13.82 7.83
C PRO A 120 7.50 -14.86 6.74
N GLY A 121 7.26 -16.12 7.16
CA GLY A 121 6.89 -17.19 6.24
C GLY A 121 8.01 -17.67 5.31
N GLY A 122 9.28 -17.29 5.55
CA GLY A 122 10.42 -17.77 4.76
C GLY A 122 10.64 -17.06 3.41
N HIS A 123 9.90 -16.00 3.13
CA HIS A 123 9.95 -15.29 1.84
C HIS A 123 10.82 -14.03 1.90
N PHE A 124 12.02 -14.09 1.34
CA PHE A 124 12.96 -12.96 1.29
C PHE A 124 12.51 -11.83 0.34
N LEU A 125 11.85 -12.19 -0.76
CA LEU A 125 11.27 -11.23 -1.69
C LEU A 125 9.95 -10.69 -1.13
N PRO A 126 9.66 -9.40 -1.36
CA PRO A 126 8.40 -8.81 -0.90
C PRO A 126 7.20 -9.48 -1.59
N PRO A 127 6.02 -9.46 -0.94
CA PRO A 127 4.81 -9.96 -1.58
C PRO A 127 4.45 -9.19 -2.84
N THR A 128 3.81 -9.88 -3.80
CA THR A 128 3.37 -9.35 -5.08
C THR A 128 1.88 -9.04 -5.12
N ALA A 129 1.09 -9.70 -4.27
CA ALA A 129 -0.33 -9.44 -4.17
C ALA A 129 -0.90 -9.75 -2.77
N TRP A 130 -1.98 -9.05 -2.44
CA TRP A 130 -2.74 -9.23 -1.20
C TRP A 130 -4.21 -9.41 -1.54
N GLN A 131 -4.82 -10.45 -0.99
CA GLN A 131 -6.26 -10.66 -1.07
C GLN A 131 -6.86 -10.63 0.34
N MET A 132 -7.84 -9.76 0.55
CA MET A 132 -8.59 -9.67 1.79
C MET A 132 -10.05 -9.98 1.55
N ASP A 133 -10.55 -11.01 2.23
CA ASP A 133 -11.93 -11.43 2.18
C ASP A 133 -12.62 -11.18 3.52
N TYR A 134 -13.76 -10.52 3.48
CA TYR A 134 -14.73 -10.50 4.57
C TYR A 134 -15.93 -11.36 4.18
N VAL A 135 -16.16 -12.45 4.90
CA VAL A 135 -17.24 -13.41 4.62
C VAL A 135 -18.27 -13.37 5.76
N ARG A 136 -19.53 -13.09 5.44
CA ARG A 136 -20.64 -13.13 6.40
C ARG A 136 -21.53 -14.33 6.14
N PHE A 137 -21.90 -15.05 7.20
CA PHE A 137 -22.80 -16.19 7.14
C PHE A 137 -24.18 -15.85 7.71
N GLY A 138 -25.22 -16.45 7.14
CA GLY A 138 -26.57 -16.48 7.67
C GLY A 138 -26.87 -17.81 8.36
N THR A 139 -27.55 -17.77 9.50
CA THR A 139 -28.17 -18.97 10.09
C THR A 139 -29.54 -19.15 9.45
N ILE A 140 -29.77 -20.27 8.76
CA ILE A 140 -31.11 -20.63 8.29
C ILE A 140 -31.82 -21.32 9.45
N GLN A 141 -32.88 -20.71 9.98
CA GLN A 141 -33.85 -21.44 10.78
C GLN A 141 -34.83 -22.09 9.80
N LEU A 142 -34.58 -23.36 9.45
CA LEU A 142 -35.60 -24.15 8.77
C LEU A 142 -36.73 -24.44 9.78
N PRO A 143 -38.02 -24.42 9.37
CA PRO A 143 -39.07 -24.94 10.22
C PRO A 143 -38.70 -26.36 10.63
N LYS A 144 -38.87 -26.68 11.93
CA LYS A 144 -38.49 -27.98 12.50
C LYS A 144 -39.08 -29.11 11.65
N PHE A 145 -38.25 -29.75 10.83
CA PHE A 145 -38.56 -31.05 10.28
C PHE A 145 -38.19 -32.08 11.35
N ASP A 146 -39.12 -32.97 11.70
CA ASP A 146 -38.90 -34.11 12.59
C ASP A 146 -38.03 -35.18 11.91
N GLY A 147 -36.78 -34.83 11.62
CA GLY A 147 -35.73 -35.69 11.12
C GLY A 147 -34.40 -35.37 11.81
N PRO A 148 -33.35 -36.20 11.66
CA PRO A 148 -32.08 -36.01 12.35
C PRO A 148 -31.53 -34.60 12.09
N GLY A 149 -31.50 -33.77 13.14
CA GLY A 149 -31.24 -32.32 13.13
C GLY A 149 -29.82 -31.89 12.74
N ARG A 150 -29.16 -32.62 11.85
CA ARG A 150 -27.77 -32.37 11.40
C ARG A 150 -27.65 -31.42 10.21
N PHE A 151 -28.75 -30.95 9.62
CA PHE A 151 -28.74 -30.12 8.41
C PHE A 151 -28.97 -28.61 8.67
N LEU A 152 -28.35 -28.04 9.70
CA LEU A 152 -28.16 -26.59 9.77
C LEU A 152 -27.05 -26.18 8.78
N ASN A 153 -27.35 -26.20 7.48
CA ASN A 153 -26.46 -25.70 6.45
C ASN A 153 -26.42 -24.17 6.53
N ARG A 154 -25.27 -23.61 6.88
CA ARG A 154 -25.04 -22.16 6.84
C ARG A 154 -24.92 -21.72 5.40
N GLN A 155 -25.65 -20.68 5.02
CA GLN A 155 -25.50 -20.05 3.71
C GLN A 155 -24.62 -18.81 3.82
N LEU A 156 -23.78 -18.61 2.80
CA LEU A 156 -23.13 -17.34 2.54
C LEU A 156 -24.22 -16.25 2.48
N ARG A 157 -24.03 -15.14 3.20
CA ARG A 157 -24.87 -13.94 3.02
C ARG A 157 -24.26 -12.99 2.02
N TYR A 158 -22.98 -12.67 2.22
CA TYR A 158 -22.17 -11.98 1.24
C TYR A 158 -20.68 -12.19 1.55
N ARG A 159 -19.86 -12.01 0.53
CA ARG A 159 -18.40 -11.95 0.60
C ARG A 159 -17.93 -10.68 -0.07
N ARG A 160 -17.10 -9.90 0.61
CA ARG A 160 -16.40 -8.77 0.02
C ARG A 160 -14.92 -9.11 -0.12
N THR A 161 -14.39 -8.97 -1.32
CA THR A 161 -13.01 -9.28 -1.66
C THR A 161 -12.32 -8.03 -2.17
N TYR A 162 -11.15 -7.75 -1.62
CA TYR A 162 -10.21 -6.80 -2.17
C TYR A 162 -8.97 -7.57 -2.60
N LEU A 163 -8.64 -7.53 -3.88
CA LEU A 163 -7.40 -8.05 -4.42
C LEU A 163 -6.56 -6.88 -4.90
N ILE A 164 -5.39 -6.71 -4.31
CA ILE A 164 -4.38 -5.74 -4.72
C ILE A 164 -3.24 -6.56 -5.33
N ASP A 165 -3.06 -6.49 -6.64
CA ASP A 165 -2.06 -7.23 -7.38
C ASP A 165 -1.09 -6.24 -8.02
N ALA A 166 0.02 -6.03 -7.31
CA ALA A 166 1.04 -5.07 -7.70
C ALA A 166 1.88 -5.58 -8.88
N LEU A 167 1.95 -6.90 -9.09
CA LEU A 167 2.66 -7.49 -10.22
C LEU A 167 1.98 -7.11 -11.54
N ASN A 168 0.65 -7.15 -11.58
CA ASN A 168 -0.15 -6.83 -12.77
C ASN A 168 -0.71 -5.40 -12.75
N ASN A 169 -0.26 -4.55 -11.82
CA ASN A 169 -0.75 -3.18 -11.65
C ASN A 169 -2.28 -3.08 -11.59
N GLN A 170 -2.92 -3.97 -10.82
CA GLN A 170 -4.38 -4.06 -10.78
C GLN A 170 -4.93 -4.10 -9.36
N VAL A 171 -6.09 -3.47 -9.16
CA VAL A 171 -6.90 -3.61 -7.94
C VAL A 171 -8.29 -4.09 -8.34
N VAL A 172 -8.74 -5.18 -7.73
CA VAL A 172 -10.02 -5.81 -8.01
C VAL A 172 -10.89 -5.78 -6.74
N LEU A 173 -12.09 -5.20 -6.86
CA LEU A 173 -13.07 -5.10 -5.79
C LEU A 173 -14.29 -5.94 -6.13
N LYS A 174 -14.47 -7.06 -5.44
CA LYS A 174 -15.61 -7.96 -5.64
C LYS A 174 -16.54 -7.96 -4.44
N THR A 175 -17.83 -7.99 -4.71
CA THR A 175 -18.86 -8.30 -3.71
C THR A 175 -19.75 -9.40 -4.27
N ALA A 176 -19.69 -10.57 -3.65
CA ALA A 176 -20.57 -11.69 -3.97
C ALA A 176 -21.69 -11.79 -2.94
N TYR A 177 -22.92 -12.02 -3.37
CA TYR A 177 -24.09 -12.13 -2.49
C TYR A 177 -24.69 -13.54 -2.48
N ALA A 178 -25.54 -13.81 -1.50
CA ALA A 178 -26.48 -14.93 -1.60
C ALA A 178 -27.48 -14.64 -2.74
N GLU A 179 -27.77 -15.61 -3.60
CA GLU A 179 -28.82 -15.49 -4.62
C GLU A 179 -30.12 -14.94 -4.00
N PRO A 180 -30.82 -14.00 -4.65
CA PRO A 180 -30.75 -13.63 -6.08
C PRO A 180 -30.04 -12.28 -6.37
N LEU A 181 -29.25 -11.75 -5.45
CA LEU A 181 -28.58 -10.45 -5.65
C LEU A 181 -27.45 -10.56 -6.67
N SER A 182 -27.33 -9.56 -7.56
CA SER A 182 -26.25 -9.51 -8.55
C SER A 182 -24.90 -9.21 -7.89
N ASP A 183 -23.90 -10.00 -8.24
CA ASP A 183 -22.52 -9.76 -7.85
C ASP A 183 -22.02 -8.44 -8.46
N HIS A 184 -21.11 -7.78 -7.75
CA HIS A 184 -20.48 -6.53 -8.19
C HIS A 184 -18.97 -6.72 -8.27
N ASP A 185 -18.38 -6.41 -9.42
CA ASP A 185 -16.94 -6.50 -9.68
C ASP A 185 -16.45 -5.22 -10.35
N VAL A 186 -15.35 -4.66 -9.87
CA VAL A 186 -14.70 -3.47 -10.42
C VAL A 186 -13.19 -3.69 -10.43
N VAL A 187 -12.56 -3.42 -11.58
CA VAL A 187 -11.10 -3.53 -11.76
C VAL A 187 -10.51 -2.17 -12.09
N TYR A 188 -9.41 -1.82 -11.42
CA TYR A 188 -8.65 -0.60 -11.64
C TYR A 188 -7.24 -0.93 -12.15
N HIS A 189 -6.73 -0.13 -13.09
CA HIS A 189 -5.40 -0.27 -13.69
C HIS A 189 -4.65 1.07 -13.70
N ASP A 190 -4.23 1.55 -12.52
CA ASP A 190 -3.34 2.73 -12.41
C ASP A 190 -2.04 2.29 -11.70
N PRO A 191 -0.91 2.13 -12.42
CA PRO A 191 0.34 1.63 -11.84
C PRO A 191 0.85 2.45 -10.65
N GLU A 192 0.74 3.79 -10.70
CA GLU A 192 1.24 4.65 -9.62
C GLU A 192 0.38 4.53 -8.37
N LEU A 193 -0.95 4.59 -8.54
CA LEU A 193 -1.87 4.46 -7.42
C LEU A 193 -1.84 3.04 -6.86
N VAL A 194 -1.70 2.01 -7.70
CA VAL A 194 -1.56 0.61 -7.27
C VAL A 194 -0.29 0.44 -6.45
N ALA A 195 0.86 0.97 -6.89
CA ALA A 195 2.11 0.89 -6.14
C ALA A 195 2.01 1.60 -4.77
N SER A 196 1.37 2.78 -4.73
CA SER A 196 1.12 3.51 -3.49
C SER A 196 0.19 2.75 -2.52
N LEU A 197 -0.86 2.12 -3.06
CA LEU A 197 -1.78 1.29 -2.27
C LEU A 197 -1.09 0.03 -1.76
N ALA A 198 -0.33 -0.67 -2.62
CA ALA A 198 0.42 -1.86 -2.29
C ALA A 198 1.38 -1.59 -1.11
N LYS A 199 2.14 -0.49 -1.16
CA LYS A 199 3.02 -0.09 -0.06
C LYS A 199 2.26 0.06 1.27
N LYS A 200 1.14 0.79 1.27
CA LYS A 200 0.32 0.97 2.49
C LYS A 200 -0.23 -0.35 3.03
N VAL A 201 -0.59 -1.27 2.15
CA VAL A 201 -1.10 -2.59 2.53
C VAL A 201 0.03 -3.44 3.10
N THR A 202 1.21 -3.45 2.49
CA THR A 202 2.42 -4.11 3.02
C THR A 202 2.73 -3.62 4.42
N ASP A 203 2.78 -2.31 4.64
CA ASP A 203 3.07 -1.71 5.95
C ASP A 203 2.02 -2.12 7.00
N ALA A 204 0.75 -2.14 6.62
CA ALA A 204 -0.34 -2.54 7.50
C ALA A 204 -0.29 -4.03 7.86
N VAL A 205 0.06 -4.90 6.90
CA VAL A 205 0.21 -6.35 7.10
C VAL A 205 1.44 -6.64 7.95
N ALA A 206 2.56 -5.95 7.73
CA ALA A 206 3.77 -6.08 8.56
C ALA A 206 3.50 -5.77 10.05
N GLY A 207 2.57 -4.83 10.32
CA GLY A 207 2.12 -4.52 11.68
C GLY A 207 1.39 -5.66 12.43
N LEU A 208 1.05 -6.77 11.76
CA LEU A 208 0.50 -7.96 12.41
C LEU A 208 1.58 -8.81 13.10
N GLY A 209 2.85 -8.66 12.73
CA GLY A 209 3.94 -9.55 13.15
C GLY A 209 3.95 -10.86 12.35
N ASP A 210 4.42 -11.94 12.99
CA ASP A 210 4.57 -13.24 12.32
C ASP A 210 3.23 -13.82 11.85
N LEU A 211 3.10 -13.94 10.54
CA LEU A 211 1.93 -14.52 9.89
C LEU A 211 2.04 -16.05 9.92
N THR A 212 1.51 -16.67 10.96
CA THR A 212 1.30 -18.12 10.98
C THR A 212 -0.05 -18.46 10.36
N ALA A 213 -0.16 -19.62 9.70
CA ALA A 213 -1.42 -20.08 9.12
C ALA A 213 -2.43 -20.41 10.24
N ILE A 214 -3.23 -19.44 10.66
CA ILE A 214 -4.32 -19.65 11.61
C ILE A 214 -5.57 -20.00 10.80
N THR A 215 -6.15 -21.16 11.09
CA THR A 215 -7.48 -21.54 10.59
C THR A 215 -8.46 -21.45 11.75
N VAL A 216 -9.60 -20.78 11.53
CA VAL A 216 -10.68 -20.74 12.53
C VAL A 216 -11.09 -22.15 12.90
N ASP A 217 -11.16 -22.44 14.20
CA ASP A 217 -11.68 -23.70 14.71
C ASP A 217 -13.09 -23.97 14.13
N PRO A 218 -13.26 -25.06 13.36
CA PRO A 218 -14.55 -25.43 12.76
C PRO A 218 -15.68 -25.55 13.80
N ALA A 219 -15.37 -25.82 15.07
CA ALA A 219 -16.33 -25.95 16.15
C ALA A 219 -16.94 -24.60 16.59
N GLN A 220 -16.18 -23.50 16.50
CA GLN A 220 -16.62 -22.19 17.00
C GLN A 220 -17.70 -21.52 16.14
N ARG A 221 -17.82 -21.93 14.87
CA ARG A 221 -18.90 -21.50 13.96
C ARG A 221 -19.15 -19.97 14.03
N PRO A 222 -18.19 -19.11 13.66
CA PRO A 222 -18.35 -17.65 13.75
C PRO A 222 -19.39 -17.12 12.77
N ARG A 223 -20.01 -15.97 13.03
CA ARG A 223 -20.98 -15.38 12.08
C ARG A 223 -20.28 -14.64 10.94
N ALA A 224 -19.04 -14.21 11.13
CA ALA A 224 -18.19 -13.60 10.11
C ALA A 224 -16.75 -14.08 10.22
N ILE A 225 -16.07 -14.16 9.07
CA ILE A 225 -14.67 -14.57 8.95
C ILE A 225 -13.93 -13.51 8.14
N LEU A 226 -12.71 -13.18 8.59
CA LEU A 226 -11.74 -12.42 7.84
C LEU A 226 -10.66 -13.38 7.32
N VAL A 227 -10.35 -13.29 6.03
CA VAL A 227 -9.26 -14.03 5.40
C VAL A 227 -8.28 -13.03 4.81
N LEU A 228 -7.00 -13.17 5.14
CA LEU A 228 -5.89 -12.51 4.45
C LEU A 228 -5.10 -13.58 3.70
N THR A 229 -4.88 -13.38 2.42
CA THR A 229 -3.99 -14.19 1.60
C THR A 229 -2.88 -13.30 1.07
N VAL A 230 -1.64 -13.60 1.42
CA VAL A 230 -0.45 -12.90 0.96
C VAL A 230 0.24 -13.77 -0.09
N LYS A 231 0.39 -13.25 -1.31
CA LYS A 231 1.03 -13.95 -2.41
C LYS A 231 2.43 -13.39 -2.62
N TYR A 232 3.38 -14.29 -2.79
CA TYR A 232 4.77 -13.98 -3.08
C TYR A 232 5.07 -14.30 -4.55
N PRO A 233 6.20 -13.79 -5.12
CA PRO A 233 6.60 -14.12 -6.48
C PRO A 233 6.72 -15.64 -6.71
N HIS A 234 7.10 -16.39 -5.66
CA HIS A 234 7.28 -17.83 -5.68
C HIS A 234 6.86 -18.44 -4.32
N GLY A 235 6.56 -19.74 -4.32
CA GLY A 235 6.11 -20.48 -3.13
C GLY A 235 4.60 -20.43 -2.91
N GLU A 236 4.15 -21.14 -1.88
CA GLU A 236 2.73 -21.18 -1.50
C GLU A 236 2.31 -19.87 -0.82
N PRO A 237 1.09 -19.37 -1.09
CA PRO A 237 0.60 -18.17 -0.44
C PRO A 237 0.41 -18.39 1.06
N THR A 238 0.78 -17.40 1.86
CA THR A 238 0.45 -17.41 3.29
C THR A 238 -1.02 -17.03 3.46
N GLN A 239 -1.81 -17.90 4.10
CA GLN A 239 -3.22 -17.65 4.39
C GLN A 239 -3.47 -17.56 5.89
N LEU A 240 -4.12 -16.48 6.31
CA LEU A 240 -4.56 -16.26 7.68
C LEU A 240 -6.08 -16.13 7.70
N GLN A 241 -6.76 -16.95 8.50
CA GLN A 241 -8.21 -16.96 8.64
C GLN A 241 -8.60 -16.83 10.12
N VAL A 242 -9.37 -15.80 10.44
CA VAL A 242 -9.77 -15.52 11.83
C VAL A 242 -11.25 -15.25 11.96
N ASN A 243 -11.75 -15.43 13.19
CA ASN A 243 -13.09 -15.00 13.55
C ASN A 243 -13.13 -13.46 13.61
N ALA A 244 -13.89 -12.86 12.71
CA ALA A 244 -13.98 -11.40 12.58
C ALA A 244 -14.65 -10.72 13.79
N GLU A 245 -15.34 -11.48 14.63
CA GLU A 245 -16.05 -10.97 15.81
C GLU A 245 -15.12 -10.85 17.02
N THR A 246 -14.04 -11.63 17.07
CA THR A 246 -13.14 -11.71 18.24
C THR A 246 -11.73 -11.20 17.97
N ASP A 247 -11.25 -11.27 16.72
CA ASP A 247 -9.88 -10.84 16.38
C ASP A 247 -9.81 -9.33 16.11
N LEU A 248 -9.34 -8.58 17.12
CA LEU A 248 -9.21 -7.12 17.04
C LEU A 248 -8.10 -6.67 16.07
N LYS A 249 -7.01 -7.44 15.95
CA LYS A 249 -5.87 -7.07 15.09
C LYS A 249 -6.27 -7.12 13.62
N MET A 250 -6.86 -8.24 13.20
CA MET A 250 -7.33 -8.42 11.83
C MET A 250 -8.50 -7.49 11.49
N LYS A 251 -9.37 -7.19 12.45
CA LYS A 251 -10.42 -6.19 12.25
C LYS A 251 -9.84 -4.79 12.00
N LYS A 252 -8.78 -4.40 12.73
CA LYS A 252 -8.08 -3.14 12.52
C LYS A 252 -7.40 -3.12 11.14
N LEU A 253 -6.74 -4.21 10.73
CA LEU A 253 -6.19 -4.35 9.38
C LEU A 253 -7.28 -4.13 8.31
N TRP A 254 -8.43 -4.79 8.46
CA TRP A 254 -9.57 -4.64 7.55
C TRP A 254 -10.02 -3.19 7.39
N GLN A 255 -10.13 -2.45 8.49
CA GLN A 255 -10.51 -1.04 8.48
C GLN A 255 -9.45 -0.17 7.78
N THR A 256 -8.17 -0.37 8.11
CA THR A 256 -7.05 0.37 7.51
C THR A 256 -7.02 0.20 5.99
N VAL A 257 -7.08 -1.05 5.52
CA VAL A 257 -7.05 -1.36 4.08
C VAL A 257 -8.30 -0.84 3.38
N THR A 258 -9.48 -0.96 4.01
CA THR A 258 -10.71 -0.39 3.44
C THR A 258 -10.61 1.12 3.26
N ALA A 259 -10.08 1.84 4.25
CA ALA A 259 -9.87 3.28 4.16
C ALA A 259 -8.84 3.64 3.07
N ALA A 260 -7.77 2.84 2.94
CA ALA A 260 -6.77 3.02 1.89
C ALA A 260 -7.38 2.84 0.50
N ILE A 261 -8.23 1.82 0.30
CA ILE A 261 -8.96 1.57 -0.96
C ILE A 261 -9.95 2.69 -1.26
N GLN A 262 -10.68 3.21 -0.26
CA GLN A 262 -11.58 4.34 -0.46
C GLN A 262 -10.83 5.58 -0.93
N ASN A 263 -9.68 5.87 -0.34
CA ASN A 263 -8.86 7.00 -0.77
C ASN A 263 -8.25 6.77 -2.15
N PHE A 264 -7.79 5.55 -2.46
CA PHE A 264 -7.33 5.15 -3.80
C PHE A 264 -8.40 5.46 -4.86
N ARG A 265 -9.64 5.02 -4.61
CA ARG A 265 -10.77 5.26 -5.51
C ARG A 265 -11.04 6.75 -5.72
N ARG A 266 -11.08 7.52 -4.64
CA ARG A 266 -11.32 8.97 -4.70
C ARG A 266 -10.25 9.70 -5.51
N ILE A 267 -8.99 9.27 -5.41
CA ILE A 267 -7.89 9.87 -6.19
C ILE A 267 -8.00 9.45 -7.66
N GLY A 268 -8.28 8.18 -7.94
CA GLY A 268 -8.52 7.68 -9.31
C GLY A 268 -9.67 8.43 -9.98
N GLU A 269 -10.83 8.50 -9.32
CA GLU A 269 -12.01 9.24 -9.83
C GLU A 269 -11.69 10.73 -10.09
N ARG A 270 -10.85 11.36 -9.27
CA ARG A 270 -10.40 12.74 -9.51
C ARG A 270 -9.46 12.86 -10.71
N ARG A 271 -8.53 11.92 -10.89
CA ARG A 271 -7.63 11.88 -12.05
C ARG A 271 -8.42 11.66 -13.34
N ASP A 272 -9.32 10.68 -13.34
CA ASP A 272 -10.21 10.39 -14.49
C ASP A 272 -11.05 11.62 -14.86
N LEU A 273 -11.57 12.36 -13.86
CA LEU A 273 -12.28 13.62 -14.10
C LEU A 273 -11.37 14.70 -14.68
N GLN A 274 -10.15 14.87 -14.15
CA GLN A 274 -9.18 15.85 -14.68
C GLN A 274 -8.75 15.51 -16.11
N GLU A 275 -8.49 14.25 -16.41
CA GLU A 275 -8.20 13.77 -17.76
C GLU A 275 -9.40 13.96 -18.69
N ALA A 276 -10.63 13.68 -18.22
CA ALA A 276 -11.83 13.96 -18.99
C ALA A 276 -12.01 15.47 -19.26
N TYR A 277 -11.60 16.34 -18.34
CA TYR A 277 -11.59 17.79 -18.57
C TYR A 277 -10.52 18.24 -19.56
N GLN A 278 -9.37 17.58 -19.61
CA GLN A 278 -8.25 17.94 -20.48
C GLN A 278 -8.33 17.31 -21.88
N LEU A 279 -8.82 16.08 -21.97
CA LEU A 279 -8.77 15.22 -23.17
C LEU A 279 -10.16 14.84 -23.68
N GLY A 280 -11.20 14.95 -22.85
CA GLY A 280 -12.58 14.71 -23.26
C GLY A 280 -13.12 15.84 -24.13
N PRO A 281 -14.25 15.63 -24.84
CA PRO A 281 -14.96 16.76 -25.45
C PRO A 281 -15.26 17.77 -24.33
N GLN A 282 -14.99 19.06 -24.54
CA GLN A 282 -15.21 20.10 -23.54
C GLN A 282 -16.64 20.01 -22.99
N LEU A 283 -16.79 19.38 -21.83
CA LEU A 283 -18.08 19.21 -21.17
C LEU A 283 -18.39 20.54 -20.48
N MET A 284 -19.40 21.23 -21.01
CA MET A 284 -19.99 22.41 -20.38
C MET A 284 -20.20 22.15 -18.89
N HIS A 285 -19.50 22.89 -18.04
CA HIS A 285 -19.61 22.84 -16.59
C HIS A 285 -20.09 24.19 -16.04
N TYR A 286 -20.43 24.25 -14.76
CA TYR A 286 -20.97 25.46 -14.15
C TYR A 286 -20.00 26.06 -13.14
N ILE A 287 -19.94 27.39 -13.12
CA ILE A 287 -19.17 28.19 -12.18
C ILE A 287 -20.07 29.22 -11.52
N LYS A 288 -19.67 29.70 -10.34
CA LYS A 288 -20.26 30.91 -9.76
C LYS A 288 -19.35 32.10 -9.98
N VAL A 289 -19.99 33.17 -10.41
CA VAL A 289 -19.35 34.47 -10.64
C VAL A 289 -19.99 35.49 -9.73
N ASN A 290 -19.16 36.26 -9.03
CA ASN A 290 -19.58 37.38 -8.24
C ASN A 290 -19.07 38.67 -8.90
N PHE A 291 -19.90 39.71 -8.88
CA PHE A 291 -19.50 41.03 -9.33
C PHE A 291 -19.11 41.82 -8.09
N ARG A 292 -17.92 42.43 -8.03
CA ARG A 292 -17.31 43.04 -6.81
C ARG A 292 -18.17 44.03 -6.00
N GLN A 293 -19.33 44.44 -6.52
CA GLN A 293 -20.31 45.30 -5.84
C GLN A 293 -21.63 44.59 -5.45
N GLY A 294 -21.75 43.29 -5.70
CA GLY A 294 -22.94 42.47 -5.48
C GLY A 294 -22.75 41.45 -4.36
N SER A 295 -23.72 41.33 -3.48
CA SER A 295 -23.75 40.28 -2.43
C SER A 295 -24.26 38.92 -2.92
N LYS A 296 -24.41 38.76 -4.24
CA LYS A 296 -25.05 37.59 -4.85
C LYS A 296 -24.14 36.94 -5.86
N ASP A 297 -24.05 35.63 -5.76
CA ASP A 297 -23.35 34.78 -6.72
C ASP A 297 -24.30 34.39 -7.85
N TYR A 298 -23.80 34.47 -9.08
CA TYR A 298 -24.54 34.12 -10.28
C TYR A 298 -23.94 32.88 -10.92
N LEU A 299 -24.81 31.95 -11.32
CA LEU A 299 -24.40 30.70 -11.96
C LEU A 299 -24.24 30.91 -13.47
N TYR A 300 -23.08 30.53 -14.01
CA TYR A 300 -22.78 30.56 -15.44
C TYR A 300 -22.32 29.19 -15.93
N LYS A 301 -22.52 28.92 -17.23
CA LYS A 301 -21.87 27.80 -17.93
C LYS A 301 -20.51 28.22 -18.43
N THR A 302 -19.59 27.27 -18.55
CA THR A 302 -18.31 27.50 -19.20
C THR A 302 -17.77 26.21 -19.78
N ASP A 303 -17.05 26.34 -20.89
CA ASP A 303 -16.24 25.33 -21.55
C ASP A 303 -14.73 25.66 -21.43
N LEU A 304 -14.40 26.79 -20.80
CA LEU A 304 -13.01 27.20 -20.54
C LEU A 304 -12.36 26.24 -19.55
N PRO A 305 -11.23 25.60 -19.91
CA PRO A 305 -10.54 24.70 -19.02
C PRO A 305 -9.75 25.48 -17.96
N GLY A 306 -9.66 24.92 -16.76
CA GLY A 306 -8.67 25.35 -15.76
C GLY A 306 -8.95 26.65 -15.02
N LEU A 307 -10.19 27.17 -15.05
CA LEU A 307 -10.60 28.30 -14.21
C LEU A 307 -10.40 28.01 -12.72
N GLN A 308 -9.95 29.00 -11.96
CA GLN A 308 -9.73 28.96 -10.52
C GLN A 308 -10.54 30.05 -9.82
N GLU A 309 -10.74 29.87 -8.50
CA GLU A 309 -11.30 30.94 -7.67
C GLU A 309 -10.36 32.16 -7.69
N GLY A 310 -10.93 33.35 -7.90
CA GLY A 310 -10.19 34.60 -8.06
C GLY A 310 -9.91 34.99 -9.52
N ASP A 311 -10.12 34.09 -10.49
CA ASP A 311 -10.00 34.44 -11.91
C ASP A 311 -11.08 35.46 -12.30
N VAL A 312 -10.73 36.40 -13.18
CA VAL A 312 -11.68 37.38 -13.73
C VAL A 312 -12.14 36.91 -15.11
N VAL A 313 -13.44 36.83 -15.30
CA VAL A 313 -14.08 36.32 -16.51
C VAL A 313 -15.06 37.34 -17.09
N ILE A 314 -15.19 37.34 -18.41
CA ILE A 314 -16.14 38.16 -19.15
C ILE A 314 -17.46 37.40 -19.26
N VAL A 315 -18.53 37.95 -18.71
CA VAL A 315 -19.85 37.30 -18.65
C VAL A 315 -20.98 38.20 -19.15
N PRO A 316 -21.98 37.65 -19.86
CA PRO A 316 -23.13 38.41 -20.33
C PRO A 316 -24.19 38.61 -19.23
N VAL A 317 -24.62 39.84 -18.99
CA VAL A 317 -25.64 40.25 -18.00
C VAL A 317 -26.87 40.86 -18.66
N GLY A 318 -28.02 40.79 -17.98
CA GLY A 318 -29.30 41.35 -18.46
C GLY A 318 -29.87 40.70 -19.74
N ASN A 319 -31.04 41.16 -20.21
CA ASN A 319 -31.63 40.61 -21.45
C ASN A 319 -30.99 41.17 -22.72
N GLU A 320 -30.30 42.31 -22.62
CA GLU A 320 -29.61 42.97 -23.74
C GLU A 320 -28.24 42.37 -24.06
N GLY A 321 -27.73 41.44 -23.23
CA GLY A 321 -26.47 40.75 -23.50
C GLY A 321 -25.22 41.60 -23.28
N ARG A 322 -25.30 42.69 -22.49
CA ARG A 322 -24.13 43.48 -22.10
C ARG A 322 -23.12 42.60 -21.38
N THR A 323 -21.83 42.83 -21.58
CA THR A 323 -20.76 42.05 -20.94
C THR A 323 -20.25 42.79 -19.72
N LEU A 324 -20.00 42.05 -18.63
CA LEU A 324 -19.35 42.57 -17.44
C LEU A 324 -18.22 41.63 -17.02
N HIS A 325 -17.22 42.20 -16.35
CA HIS A 325 -16.20 41.46 -15.64
C HIS A 325 -16.75 40.95 -14.32
N GLY A 326 -16.63 39.65 -14.09
CA GLY A 326 -16.98 39.02 -12.82
C GLY A 326 -15.85 38.13 -12.32
N GLU A 327 -15.73 38.03 -11.01
CA GLU A 327 -14.73 37.22 -10.32
C GLU A 327 -15.30 35.82 -10.05
N VAL A 328 -14.54 34.78 -10.40
CA VAL A 328 -14.92 33.40 -10.11
C VAL A 328 -14.82 33.16 -8.61
N VAL A 329 -15.94 32.86 -7.97
CA VAL A 329 -16.00 32.57 -6.53
C VAL A 329 -16.14 31.08 -6.23
N ASP A 330 -16.52 30.29 -7.24
CA ASP A 330 -16.53 28.83 -7.16
C ASP A 330 -16.35 28.29 -8.59
N ALA A 331 -15.19 27.69 -8.83
CA ALA A 331 -14.78 27.22 -10.16
C ALA A 331 -15.45 25.90 -10.57
N GLN A 332 -16.22 25.25 -9.69
CA GLN A 332 -16.91 24.02 -10.04
C GLN A 332 -18.17 23.78 -9.19
N VAL A 333 -19.33 24.06 -9.78
CA VAL A 333 -20.61 23.96 -9.08
C VAL A 333 -21.52 22.93 -9.75
N MET A 334 -22.09 22.00 -8.97
CA MET A 334 -23.28 21.28 -9.43
C MET A 334 -24.48 22.23 -9.36
N PRO A 335 -25.25 22.41 -10.45
CA PRO A 335 -26.45 23.25 -10.40
C PRO A 335 -27.40 22.68 -9.34
N PRO A 336 -28.06 23.51 -8.52
CA PRO A 336 -29.01 23.05 -7.52
C PRO A 336 -30.09 22.16 -8.14
N ILE A 337 -30.48 21.08 -7.44
CA ILE A 337 -31.50 20.09 -7.89
C ILE A 337 -32.83 20.77 -8.27
N HIS A 338 -33.10 21.95 -7.71
CA HIS A 338 -34.27 22.78 -8.02
C HIS A 338 -33.86 24.20 -8.45
N PHE A 339 -32.90 24.33 -9.36
CA PHE A 339 -32.55 25.63 -9.91
C PHE A 339 -33.72 26.18 -10.76
N PRO A 340 -34.24 27.38 -10.47
CA PRO A 340 -35.47 27.90 -11.10
C PRO A 340 -35.29 28.28 -12.57
N VAL A 341 -34.06 28.23 -13.09
CA VAL A 341 -33.73 28.56 -14.49
C VAL A 341 -33.38 27.27 -15.22
N HIS A 342 -34.05 27.02 -16.35
CA HIS A 342 -33.74 25.88 -17.20
C HIS A 342 -32.28 25.92 -17.66
N PRO A 343 -31.54 24.79 -17.71
CA PRO A 343 -30.14 24.76 -18.13
C PRO A 343 -29.86 25.56 -19.40
N ASP A 344 -30.68 25.43 -20.44
CA ASP A 344 -30.50 26.13 -21.73
C ASP A 344 -30.63 27.66 -21.66
N LYS A 345 -31.17 28.19 -20.57
CA LYS A 345 -31.29 29.64 -20.31
C LYS A 345 -30.17 30.19 -19.43
N ILE A 346 -29.32 29.31 -18.87
CA ILE A 346 -28.13 29.72 -18.13
C ILE A 346 -27.10 30.17 -19.15
N LYS A 347 -26.63 31.40 -18.98
CA LYS A 347 -25.69 32.04 -19.90
C LYS A 347 -24.28 31.47 -19.75
N GLN A 348 -23.49 31.58 -20.82
CA GLN A 348 -22.13 31.07 -20.88
C GLN A 348 -21.10 32.20 -20.66
N VAL A 349 -19.99 31.87 -20.01
CA VAL A 349 -18.79 32.71 -19.94
C VAL A 349 -18.23 32.90 -21.35
N ILE A 350 -17.83 34.12 -21.68
CA ILE A 350 -17.35 34.47 -23.02
C ILE A 350 -15.83 34.26 -23.12
N GLY A 351 -15.08 34.54 -22.05
CA GLY A 351 -13.62 34.45 -22.03
C GLY A 351 -13.05 34.78 -20.65
N LEU A 352 -11.74 34.54 -20.50
CA LEU A 352 -10.94 35.13 -19.42
C LEU A 352 -10.71 36.61 -19.72
N ALA A 353 -10.74 37.46 -18.69
CA ALA A 353 -10.37 38.86 -18.83
C ALA A 353 -8.84 38.98 -18.69
N ASP A 354 -8.17 39.54 -19.69
CA ASP A 354 -6.76 39.86 -19.61
C ASP A 354 -6.58 41.16 -18.80
N TRP A 355 -5.57 41.20 -17.92
CA TRP A 355 -5.29 42.34 -17.05
C TRP A 355 -4.83 43.61 -17.79
N ASP A 356 -4.67 43.56 -19.11
CA ASP A 356 -4.17 44.66 -19.93
C ASP A 356 -5.27 45.53 -20.56
N ASP A 357 -6.55 45.16 -20.45
CA ASP A 357 -7.66 46.00 -20.89
C ASP A 357 -8.09 46.95 -19.74
N GLU A 358 -7.22 47.93 -19.45
CA GLU A 358 -7.62 49.19 -18.80
C GLU A 358 -8.57 49.97 -19.73
N ASP A 359 -9.81 49.51 -19.89
CA ASP A 359 -10.88 50.38 -20.40
C ASP A 359 -11.93 50.60 -19.31
N ASP A 360 -12.00 51.87 -18.95
CA ASP A 360 -12.65 52.53 -17.82
C ASP A 360 -14.19 52.58 -17.98
N ASP A 361 -14.82 51.50 -18.44
CA ASP A 361 -16.27 51.40 -18.61
C ASP A 361 -16.90 50.55 -17.51
N TRP A 362 -16.81 51.07 -16.28
CA TRP A 362 -17.47 50.54 -15.08
C TRP A 362 -18.78 51.30 -14.81
N VAL A 363 -19.87 50.98 -15.54
CA VAL A 363 -21.25 51.41 -15.22
C VAL A 363 -22.26 50.27 -15.28
#